data_AF-A0A370NSQ3-F1
#
_entry.id   AF-A0A370NSQ3-F1
#
_cell.length_a   1.000
_cell.length_b   1.000
_cell.length_c   1.000
_cell.angle_alpha   90.00
_cell.angle_beta   90.00
_cell.angle_gamma   90.00
#
_symmetry.space_group_name_H-M   'P 1'
#
loop_
_entity.id
_entity.type
_entity.pdbx_description
1 polymer ?
#
loop_
_entity_poly.entity_id
_entity_poly.type
_entity_poly.pdbx_seq_one_letter_code
_entity_poly.pdbx_strand_id
1 'polypeptide(L)'
;MEPKFQRGWHLAKTDLEQKATEFEWALIRFHESFSRFVLSTGMVTIAADVDIKYEEHVILHVIRMQDRPKNSATIARLMNRDDIPNIQYSLRKLEAAGLIEKQREKNSKTFAYTVSALGVKLTDEYYKVRAEILVKRLEEISEVSEKFERASRFLSLLTGIYEEAARDSATITPLREDGQD
;
A
#
# COMPACT_ATOMS: atom_id res chain seq x y z
N MET A 1 6.24 -30.23 -27.96
CA MET A 1 6.67 -31.09 -26.85
C MET A 1 5.89 -30.64 -25.64
N GLU A 2 5.06 -31.50 -25.06
CA GLU A 2 4.33 -31.14 -23.84
C GLU A 2 5.32 -30.86 -22.70
N PRO A 3 5.03 -29.87 -21.83
CA PRO A 3 5.94 -29.51 -20.74
C PRO A 3 6.13 -30.69 -19.78
N LYS A 4 7.40 -31.10 -19.57
CA LYS A 4 7.78 -32.22 -18.69
C LYS A 4 7.53 -31.95 -17.19
N PHE A 5 7.27 -30.70 -16.81
CA PHE A 5 6.97 -30.31 -15.44
C PHE A 5 5.92 -29.20 -15.48
N GLN A 6 4.78 -29.43 -14.83
CA GLN A 6 3.80 -28.38 -14.53
C GLN A 6 4.05 -27.90 -13.10
N ARG A 7 3.95 -26.60 -12.84
CA ARG A 7 3.92 -26.12 -11.46
C ARG A 7 2.61 -26.60 -10.84
N GLY A 8 2.67 -27.69 -10.07
CA GLY A 8 1.54 -28.20 -9.31
C GLY A 8 1.27 -27.31 -8.11
N TRP A 9 0.56 -26.20 -8.31
CA TRP A 9 0.07 -25.39 -7.21
C TRP A 9 -1.20 -26.03 -6.65
N HIS A 10 -1.29 -26.24 -5.35
CA HIS A 10 -2.49 -26.81 -4.72
C HIS A 10 -3.76 -25.94 -4.90
N LEU A 11 -3.58 -24.66 -5.24
CA LEU A 11 -4.64 -23.69 -5.53
C LEU A 11 -5.06 -23.63 -7.00
N ALA A 12 -4.40 -24.36 -7.91
CA ALA A 12 -4.64 -24.27 -9.34
C ALA A 12 -4.86 -25.63 -10.01
N LYS A 13 -6.05 -25.82 -10.57
CA LYS A 13 -6.47 -26.97 -11.37
C LYS A 13 -6.67 -26.59 -12.85
N THR A 14 -6.84 -25.30 -13.16
CA THR A 14 -6.99 -24.77 -14.52
C THR A 14 -5.87 -23.80 -14.90
N ASP A 15 -5.71 -23.51 -16.20
CA ASP A 15 -4.72 -22.52 -16.70
C ASP A 15 -4.97 -21.11 -16.15
N LEU A 16 -6.24 -20.71 -16.01
CA LEU A 16 -6.60 -19.43 -15.42
C LEU A 16 -6.23 -19.37 -13.93
N GLU A 17 -6.57 -20.41 -13.17
CA GLU A 17 -6.20 -20.47 -11.74
C GLU A 17 -4.68 -20.44 -11.56
N GLN A 18 -3.92 -21.11 -12.44
CA GLN A 18 -2.46 -21.09 -12.38
C GLN A 18 -1.91 -19.68 -12.59
N LYS A 19 -2.43 -18.95 -13.59
CA LYS A 19 -2.04 -17.55 -13.85
C LYS A 19 -2.44 -16.61 -12.72
N ALA A 20 -3.63 -16.80 -12.14
CA ALA A 20 -4.10 -16.02 -10.99
C ALA A 20 -3.21 -16.25 -9.77
N THR A 21 -2.91 -17.51 -9.44
CA THR A 21 -1.98 -17.85 -8.36
C THR A 21 -0.61 -17.22 -8.62
N GLU A 22 -0.04 -17.36 -9.81
CA GLU A 22 1.27 -16.75 -10.13
C GLU A 22 1.26 -15.22 -9.95
N PHE A 23 0.17 -14.55 -10.31
CA PHE A 23 -0.02 -13.13 -10.08
C PHE A 23 -0.08 -12.79 -8.58
N GLU A 24 -0.84 -13.51 -7.78
CA GLU A 24 -0.95 -13.31 -6.32
C GLU A 24 0.42 -13.44 -5.63
N TRP A 25 1.21 -14.43 -6.04
CA TRP A 25 2.57 -14.59 -5.53
C TRP A 25 3.52 -13.48 -5.98
N ALA A 26 3.35 -12.96 -7.18
CA ALA A 26 4.06 -11.77 -7.63
C ALA A 26 3.68 -10.54 -6.80
N LEU A 27 2.39 -10.37 -6.49
CA LEU A 27 1.88 -9.28 -5.65
C LEU A 27 2.49 -9.31 -4.25
N ILE A 28 2.52 -10.47 -3.60
CA ILE A 28 3.13 -10.64 -2.27
C ILE A 28 4.62 -10.24 -2.28
N ARG A 29 5.39 -10.77 -3.23
CA ARG A 29 6.83 -10.46 -3.32
C ARG A 29 7.08 -9.01 -3.69
N PHE A 30 6.23 -8.44 -4.55
CA PHE A 30 6.30 -7.04 -4.92
C PHE A 30 6.03 -6.14 -3.72
N HIS A 31 4.96 -6.39 -2.97
CA HIS A 31 4.64 -5.66 -1.75
C HIS A 31 5.81 -5.68 -0.76
N GLU A 32 6.35 -6.86 -0.46
CA GLU A 32 7.50 -6.98 0.45
C GLU A 32 8.73 -6.20 -0.02
N SER A 33 9.02 -6.22 -1.32
CA SER A 33 10.15 -5.49 -1.89
C SER A 33 9.90 -3.98 -1.91
N PHE A 34 8.67 -3.57 -2.21
CA PHE A 34 8.24 -2.17 -2.19
C PHE A 34 8.31 -1.59 -0.77
N SER A 35 7.80 -2.31 0.23
CA SER A 35 7.83 -1.87 1.63
C SER A 35 9.25 -1.70 2.15
N ARG A 36 10.16 -2.62 1.81
CA ARG A 36 11.61 -2.47 2.11
C ARG A 36 12.23 -1.27 1.41
N PHE A 37 11.91 -1.06 0.13
CA PHE A 37 12.38 0.11 -0.62
C PHE A 37 11.91 1.42 0.03
N VAL A 38 10.64 1.50 0.41
CA VAL A 38 10.07 2.69 1.05
C VAL A 38 10.81 3.01 2.35
N LEU A 39 10.96 2.02 3.22
CA LEU A 39 11.67 2.18 4.49
C LEU A 39 13.14 2.58 4.28
N SER A 40 13.84 1.86 3.40
CA SER A 40 15.27 2.12 3.12
C SER A 40 15.51 3.51 2.54
N THR A 41 14.60 3.99 1.68
CA THR A 41 14.68 5.34 1.12
C THR A 41 14.43 6.41 2.18
N GLY A 42 13.49 6.15 3.10
CA GLY A 42 13.19 7.02 4.23
C GLY A 42 14.37 7.23 5.17
N MET A 43 15.13 6.17 5.44
CA MET A 43 16.32 6.17 6.30
C MET A 43 17.49 7.01 5.79
N VAL A 44 17.48 7.44 4.52
CA VAL A 44 18.56 8.25 3.91
C VAL A 44 18.20 9.74 3.86
N THR A 45 17.09 10.15 4.49
CA THR A 45 16.65 11.56 4.56
C THR A 45 17.16 12.26 5.83
N ILE A 46 17.09 13.59 5.91
CA ILE A 46 17.49 14.39 7.08
C ILE A 46 16.70 14.04 8.35
N ALA A 47 15.54 13.42 8.19
CA ALA A 47 14.79 12.86 9.31
C ALA A 47 15.17 11.41 9.64
N ALA A 48 16.36 10.92 9.24
CA ALA A 48 16.84 9.59 9.59
C ALA A 48 16.83 9.33 11.11
N ASP A 49 16.96 10.39 11.92
CA ASP A 49 16.86 10.32 13.39
C ASP A 49 15.43 10.10 13.89
N VAL A 50 14.42 10.20 13.01
CA VAL A 50 13.03 9.88 13.31
C VAL A 50 12.76 8.43 12.89
N ASP A 51 12.69 7.53 13.88
CA ASP A 51 12.34 6.13 13.64
C ASP A 51 10.84 5.98 13.30
N ILE A 52 10.53 6.03 11.99
CA ILE A 52 9.20 5.73 11.44
C ILE A 52 9.24 4.48 10.57
N LYS A 53 8.19 3.67 10.67
CA LYS A 53 8.01 2.43 9.92
C LYS A 53 7.39 2.74 8.55
N TYR A 54 7.29 1.69 7.73
CA TYR A 54 6.64 1.73 6.43
C TYR A 54 5.27 2.45 6.44
N GLU A 55 4.40 2.09 7.38
CA GLU A 55 3.05 2.66 7.48
C GLU A 55 3.06 4.17 7.73
N GLU A 56 3.94 4.65 8.61
CA GLU A 56 4.09 6.07 8.88
C GLU A 56 4.64 6.82 7.66
N HIS A 57 5.57 6.24 6.91
CA HIS A 57 6.05 6.81 5.65
C HIS A 57 4.94 6.96 4.61
N VAL A 58 4.15 5.90 4.40
CA VAL A 58 3.04 5.93 3.43
C VAL A 58 1.98 6.94 3.87
N ILE A 59 1.58 6.93 5.14
CA ILE A 59 0.61 7.89 5.70
C ILE A 59 1.10 9.33 5.54
N LEU A 60 2.39 9.62 5.79
CA LEU A 60 2.96 10.95 5.60
C LEU A 60 2.82 11.44 4.15
N HIS A 61 3.11 10.57 3.17
CA HIS A 61 2.91 10.90 1.75
C HIS A 61 1.43 11.08 1.38
N VAL A 62 0.53 10.28 1.95
CA VAL A 62 -0.92 10.43 1.76
C VAL A 62 -1.44 11.74 2.35
N ILE A 63 -0.95 12.16 3.52
CA ILE A 63 -1.28 13.46 4.11
C ILE A 63 -0.79 14.58 3.19
N ARG A 64 0.43 14.48 2.65
CA ARG A 64 1.00 15.47 1.71
C ARG A 64 0.25 15.57 0.39
N MET A 65 -0.36 14.48 -0.08
CA MET A 65 -1.02 14.43 -1.39
C MET A 65 -1.99 15.61 -1.60
N GLN A 66 -1.80 16.39 -2.68
CA GLN A 66 -2.62 17.58 -3.01
C GLN A 66 -2.60 18.71 -1.95
N ASP A 67 -1.72 18.65 -0.94
CA ASP A 67 -1.50 19.68 0.09
C ASP A 67 -2.78 20.21 0.77
N ARG A 68 -3.76 19.31 0.94
CA ARG A 68 -5.01 19.59 1.65
C ARG A 68 -5.09 18.79 2.96
N PRO A 69 -5.65 19.38 4.03
CA PRO A 69 -5.86 18.65 5.28
C PRO A 69 -6.70 17.39 5.10
N LYS A 70 -6.31 16.29 5.75
CA LYS A 70 -7.05 15.01 5.70
C LYS A 70 -7.31 14.49 7.10
N ASN A 71 -8.53 14.04 7.36
CA ASN A 71 -8.85 13.29 8.58
C ASN A 71 -8.51 11.80 8.44
N SER A 72 -8.51 11.07 9.56
CA SER A 72 -8.14 9.64 9.58
C SER A 72 -9.02 8.79 8.67
N ALA A 73 -10.31 9.09 8.55
CA ALA A 73 -11.23 8.37 7.66
C ALA A 73 -10.91 8.58 6.18
N THR A 74 -10.49 9.79 5.81
CA THR A 74 -10.04 10.10 4.44
C THR A 74 -8.74 9.39 4.12
N ILE A 75 -7.79 9.36 5.06
CA ILE A 75 -6.51 8.64 4.91
C ILE A 75 -6.77 7.14 4.73
N ALA A 76 -7.62 6.55 5.57
CA ALA A 76 -7.99 5.14 5.50
C ALA A 76 -8.58 4.78 4.13
N ARG A 77 -9.52 5.60 3.64
CA ARG A 77 -10.15 5.42 2.33
C ARG A 77 -9.16 5.52 1.17
N LEU A 78 -8.22 6.47 1.22
CA LEU A 78 -7.19 6.63 0.18
C LEU A 78 -6.19 5.45 0.15
N MET A 79 -5.99 4.79 1.29
CA MET A 79 -5.09 3.64 1.43
C MET A 79 -5.80 2.29 1.28
N ASN A 80 -7.12 2.30 1.07
CA ASN A 80 -7.96 1.11 1.10
C ASN A 80 -7.82 0.28 2.39
N ARG A 81 -7.96 0.94 3.54
CA ARG A 81 -7.78 0.36 4.88
C ARG A 81 -9.00 0.58 5.77
N ASP A 82 -9.28 -0.42 6.60
CA ASP A 82 -10.39 -0.39 7.56
C ASP A 82 -9.92 -0.25 9.02
N ASP A 83 -8.62 -0.36 9.29
CA ASP A 83 -8.03 -0.36 10.63
C ASP A 83 -7.75 1.05 11.18
N ILE A 84 -8.81 1.84 11.35
CA ILE A 84 -8.75 3.22 11.88
C ILE A 84 -7.89 3.36 13.17
N PRO A 85 -7.93 2.45 14.16
CA PRO A 85 -7.10 2.57 15.36
C PRO A 85 -5.58 2.57 15.06
N ASN A 86 -5.12 1.76 14.11
CA ASN A 86 -3.71 1.70 13.71
C ASN A 86 -3.29 2.95 12.94
N ILE A 87 -4.16 3.49 12.10
CA ILE A 87 -3.94 4.77 11.42
C ILE A 87 -3.83 5.89 12.48
N GLN A 88 -4.71 5.93 13.47
CA GLN A 88 -4.64 6.90 14.56
C GLN A 88 -3.39 6.76 15.43
N TYR A 89 -2.89 5.53 15.62
CA TYR A 89 -1.60 5.30 16.28
C TYR A 89 -0.44 5.89 15.45
N SER A 90 -0.40 5.61 14.15
CA SER A 90 0.60 6.14 13.22
C SER A 90 0.58 7.67 13.17
N LEU A 91 -0.62 8.28 13.16
CA LEU A 91 -0.80 9.72 13.20
C LEU A 91 -0.24 10.35 14.49
N ARG A 92 -0.48 9.73 15.65
CA ARG A 92 0.11 10.19 16.92
C ARG A 92 1.64 10.12 16.90
N LYS A 93 2.20 9.07 16.28
CA LYS A 93 3.65 8.91 16.15
C LYS A 93 4.26 9.98 15.24
N LEU A 94 3.63 10.25 14.08
CA LEU A 94 4.03 11.31 13.16
C LEU A 94 3.92 12.71 13.79
N GLU A 95 2.87 12.95 14.59
CA GLU A 95 2.67 14.21 15.33
C GLU A 95 3.76 14.39 16.40
N ALA A 96 4.06 13.35 17.18
CA ALA A 96 5.12 13.37 18.18
C ALA A 96 6.52 13.56 17.57
N ALA A 97 6.72 13.07 16.34
CA ALA A 97 7.93 13.29 15.55
C ALA A 97 8.02 14.69 14.91
N GLY A 98 6.97 15.52 15.04
CA GLY A 98 6.91 16.85 14.44
C GLY A 98 6.78 16.85 12.91
N LEU A 99 6.39 15.73 12.30
CA LEU A 99 6.27 15.59 10.84
C LEU A 99 4.91 16.04 10.31
N ILE A 100 3.89 16.07 11.17
CA ILE A 100 2.55 16.53 10.83
C ILE A 100 2.00 17.45 11.91
N GLU A 101 1.05 18.28 11.52
CA GLU A 101 0.31 19.18 12.39
C GLU A 101 -1.16 18.77 12.43
N LYS A 102 -1.72 18.75 13.64
CA LYS A 102 -3.10 18.39 13.90
C LYS A 102 -3.95 19.64 14.05
N GLN A 103 -5.00 19.73 13.24
CA GLN A 103 -5.96 20.83 13.27
C GLN A 103 -7.38 20.32 13.52
N ARG A 104 -8.15 21.06 14.31
CA ARG A 104 -9.57 20.72 14.55
C ARG A 104 -10.41 21.15 13.35
N GLU A 105 -11.22 20.24 12.82
CA GLU A 105 -12.16 20.60 11.75
C GLU A 105 -13.25 21.55 12.31
N LYS A 106 -13.60 22.58 11.54
CA LYS A 106 -14.67 23.51 11.91
C LYS A 106 -15.98 22.72 12.05
N ASN A 107 -16.66 22.91 13.19
CA ASN A 107 -17.95 22.28 13.50
C ASN A 107 -17.95 20.73 13.54
N SER A 108 -16.79 20.10 13.73
CA SER A 108 -16.71 18.65 13.93
C SER A 108 -15.95 18.27 15.20
N LYS A 109 -16.19 17.05 15.68
CA LYS A 109 -15.37 16.38 16.71
C LYS A 109 -14.13 15.70 16.12
N THR A 110 -13.97 15.74 14.79
CA THR A 110 -12.85 15.13 14.07
C THR A 110 -11.68 16.10 13.90
N PHE A 111 -10.48 15.52 13.81
CA PHE A 111 -9.25 16.23 13.50
C PHE A 111 -8.81 15.92 12.08
N ALA A 112 -8.26 16.93 11.42
CA ALA A 112 -7.56 16.80 10.17
C ALA A 112 -6.07 17.05 10.39
N TYR A 113 -5.25 16.50 9.50
CA TYR A 113 -3.80 16.55 9.57
C TYR A 113 -3.24 17.19 8.31
N THR A 114 -2.20 18.00 8.49
CA THR A 114 -1.39 18.60 7.43
C THR A 114 0.07 18.26 7.67
N VAL A 115 0.90 18.33 6.64
CA VAL A 115 2.34 18.09 6.78
C VAL A 115 2.99 19.34 7.35
N SER A 116 3.86 19.18 8.35
CA SER A 116 4.63 20.29 8.93
C SER A 116 5.76 20.73 7.99
N ALA A 117 6.46 21.82 8.31
CA ALA A 117 7.66 22.22 7.57
C ALA A 117 8.74 21.12 7.56
N LEU A 118 8.91 20.39 8.67
CA LEU A 118 9.85 19.27 8.75
C LEU A 118 9.39 18.09 7.88
N GLY A 119 8.10 17.76 7.90
CA GLY A 119 7.55 16.70 7.07
C GLY A 119 7.67 16.99 5.56
N VAL A 120 7.49 18.26 5.15
CA VAL A 120 7.69 18.69 3.76
C VAL A 120 9.14 18.47 3.36
N LYS A 121 10.09 18.93 4.19
CA LYS A 121 11.52 18.74 3.95
C LYS A 121 11.90 17.26 3.81
N LEU A 122 11.44 16.40 4.73
CA LEU A 122 11.65 14.96 4.68
C LEU A 122 11.14 14.37 3.36
N THR A 123 9.90 14.68 3.00
CA THR A 123 9.28 14.10 1.80
C THR A 123 9.86 14.64 0.49
N ASP A 124 10.42 15.87 0.49
CA ASP A 124 11.17 16.42 -0.65
C ASP A 124 12.51 15.72 -0.85
N GLU A 125 13.23 15.44 0.23
CA GLU A 125 14.47 14.66 0.16
C GLU A 125 14.21 13.22 -0.25
N TYR A 126 13.16 12.61 0.31
CA TYR A 126 12.68 11.31 -0.13
C TYR A 126 12.42 11.31 -1.65
N TYR A 127 11.76 12.33 -2.18
CA TYR A 127 11.54 12.48 -3.62
C TYR A 127 12.86 12.52 -4.39
N LYS A 128 13.85 13.30 -3.95
CA LYS A 128 15.17 13.40 -4.60
C LYS A 128 15.88 12.05 -4.65
N VAL A 129 15.91 11.34 -3.53
CA VAL A 129 16.51 10.00 -3.45
C VAL A 129 15.76 9.03 -4.37
N ARG A 130 14.43 8.98 -4.28
CA ARG A 130 13.58 8.14 -5.14
C ARG A 130 13.79 8.44 -6.62
N ALA A 131 13.92 9.71 -7.01
CA ALA A 131 14.18 10.09 -8.39
C ALA A 131 15.51 9.50 -8.88
N GLU A 132 16.57 9.62 -8.08
CA GLU A 132 17.91 9.14 -8.41
C GLU A 132 17.98 7.61 -8.48
N ILE A 133 17.42 6.90 -7.50
CA ILE A 133 17.64 5.46 -7.37
C ILE A 133 16.53 4.61 -8.01
N LEU A 134 15.30 5.09 -8.07
CA LEU A 134 14.18 4.32 -8.62
C LEU A 134 13.78 4.82 -10.00
N VAL A 135 13.47 6.12 -10.14
CA VAL A 135 12.89 6.65 -11.37
C VAL A 135 13.84 6.48 -12.55
N LYS A 136 15.14 6.79 -12.39
CA LYS A 136 16.15 6.56 -13.44
C LYS A 136 16.19 5.11 -13.94
N ARG A 137 16.11 4.14 -13.04
CA ARG A 137 16.10 2.70 -13.40
C ARG A 137 14.82 2.30 -14.12
N LEU A 138 13.70 2.93 -13.79
CA LEU A 138 12.43 2.68 -14.45
C LEU A 138 12.42 3.26 -15.88
N GLU A 139 13.07 4.40 -16.11
CA GLU A 139 13.18 5.03 -17.43
C GLU A 139 13.94 4.16 -18.46
N GLU A 140 14.78 3.24 -18.00
CA GLU A 140 15.48 2.25 -18.86
C GLU A 140 14.53 1.16 -19.40
N ILE A 141 13.32 1.02 -18.83
CA ILE A 141 12.35 0.01 -19.25
C ILE A 141 11.56 0.52 -20.46
N SER A 142 11.60 -0.23 -21.56
CA SER A 142 10.80 0.07 -22.76
C SER A 142 9.31 0.19 -22.41
N GLU A 143 8.69 1.30 -22.85
CA GLU A 143 7.27 1.60 -22.71
C GLU A 143 6.78 1.59 -21.23
N VAL A 144 7.66 1.95 -20.29
CA VAL A 144 7.35 1.87 -18.84
C VAL A 144 6.10 2.66 -18.45
N SER A 145 5.87 3.82 -19.04
CA SER A 145 4.71 4.67 -18.73
C SER A 145 3.40 3.97 -19.06
N GLU A 146 3.27 3.41 -20.26
CA GLU A 146 2.07 2.70 -20.70
C GLU A 146 1.86 1.39 -19.92
N LYS A 147 2.97 0.70 -19.58
CA LYS A 147 2.94 -0.48 -18.72
C LYS A 147 2.41 -0.15 -17.33
N PHE A 148 2.87 0.94 -16.71
CA PHE A 148 2.35 1.39 -15.42
C PHE A 148 0.88 1.78 -15.50
N GLU A 149 0.48 2.52 -16.53
CA GLU A 149 -0.92 2.93 -16.70
C GLU A 149 -1.87 1.72 -16.80
N ARG A 150 -1.49 0.72 -17.61
CA ARG A 150 -2.25 -0.55 -17.73
C ARG A 150 -2.24 -1.35 -16.43
N ALA A 151 -1.07 -1.48 -15.79
CA ALA A 151 -0.94 -2.23 -14.54
C ALA A 151 -1.75 -1.59 -13.41
N SER A 152 -1.75 -0.25 -13.28
CA SER A 152 -2.54 0.47 -12.29
C SER A 152 -4.03 0.23 -12.49
N ARG A 153 -4.54 0.33 -13.72
CA ARG A 153 -5.96 0.00 -14.01
C ARG A 153 -6.30 -1.44 -13.66
N PHE A 154 -5.44 -2.39 -14.03
CA PHE A 154 -5.66 -3.79 -13.76
C PHE A 154 -5.68 -4.09 -12.25
N LEU A 155 -4.74 -3.51 -11.49
CA LEU A 155 -4.72 -3.60 -10.03
C LEU A 155 -5.99 -3.01 -9.41
N SER A 156 -6.47 -1.85 -9.87
CA SER A 156 -7.72 -1.26 -9.37
C SER A 156 -8.94 -2.13 -9.60
N LEU A 157 -9.04 -2.80 -10.77
CA LEU A 157 -10.11 -3.75 -11.03
C LEU A 157 -10.03 -4.96 -10.10
N LEU A 158 -8.82 -5.52 -9.92
CA LEU A 158 -8.61 -6.64 -9.01
C LEU A 158 -8.89 -6.28 -7.55
N THR A 159 -8.57 -5.06 -7.10
CA THR A 159 -8.91 -4.60 -5.74
C THR A 159 -10.41 -4.74 -5.47
N GLY A 160 -11.27 -4.29 -6.40
CA GLY A 160 -12.71 -4.45 -6.26
C GLY A 160 -13.18 -5.90 -6.26
N ILE A 161 -12.59 -6.74 -7.11
CA ILE A 161 -12.90 -8.18 -7.16
C ILE A 161 -12.52 -8.87 -5.84
N TYR A 162 -11.33 -8.57 -5.29
CA TYR A 162 -10.89 -9.16 -4.03
C TYR A 162 -11.74 -8.69 -2.84
N GLU A 163 -12.18 -7.44 -2.82
CA GLU A 163 -13.11 -6.95 -1.79
C GLU A 163 -14.48 -7.63 -1.86
N GLU A 164 -15.00 -7.86 -3.07
CA GLU A 164 -16.24 -8.62 -3.26
C GLU A 164 -16.07 -10.06 -2.78
N ALA A 165 -15.01 -10.73 -3.23
CA ALA A 165 -14.71 -12.10 -2.81
C ALA A 165 -14.51 -12.23 -1.29
N ALA A 166 -13.91 -11.23 -0.65
CA ALA A 166 -13.78 -11.18 0.81
C ALA A 166 -15.15 -11.05 1.49
N ARG A 167 -16.04 -10.21 0.97
CA ARG A 167 -17.43 -10.08 1.47
C ARG A 167 -18.23 -11.36 1.28
N ASP A 168 -18.12 -11.99 0.12
CA ASP A 168 -18.74 -13.29 -0.16
C ASP A 168 -18.25 -14.35 0.81
N SER A 169 -16.93 -14.39 1.10
CA SER A 169 -16.34 -15.37 2.02
C SER A 169 -16.95 -15.33 3.42
N ALA A 170 -17.37 -14.15 3.89
CA ALA A 170 -18.02 -13.99 5.20
C ALA A 170 -19.44 -14.59 5.25
N THR A 171 -20.01 -14.96 4.10
CA THR A 171 -21.34 -15.57 3.98
C THR A 171 -21.30 -17.09 3.75
N ILE A 172 -20.11 -17.65 3.53
CA ILE A 172 -19.95 -19.08 3.23
C ILE A 172 -19.82 -19.87 4.53
N THR A 173 -20.64 -20.92 4.67
CA THR A 173 -20.48 -21.94 5.70
C THR A 173 -20.06 -23.25 5.04
N PRO A 174 -18.90 -23.84 5.38
CA PRO A 174 -18.53 -25.14 4.86
C PRO A 174 -19.58 -26.19 5.25
N LEU A 175 -20.08 -26.94 4.28
CA LEU A 175 -20.89 -28.11 4.57
C LEU A 175 -19.99 -29.13 5.26
N ARG A 176 -20.39 -29.59 6.44
CA ARG A 176 -19.78 -30.77 7.04
C ARG A 176 -20.21 -31.97 6.19
N GLU A 177 -19.25 -32.76 5.73
CA GLU A 177 -19.58 -34.10 5.26
C GLU A 177 -19.99 -34.91 6.48
N ASP A 178 -21.30 -34.98 6.72
CA ASP A 178 -21.86 -35.90 7.72
C ASP A 178 -21.69 -37.33 7.19
N GLY A 179 -20.66 -38.05 7.64
CA GLY A 179 -20.54 -39.49 7.38
C GLY A 179 -19.14 -40.09 7.37
N GLN A 180 -18.45 -40.10 8.51
CA GLN A 180 -17.52 -41.18 8.87
C GLN A 180 -17.66 -41.46 10.36
N ASP A 181 -18.67 -42.28 10.71
CA ASP A 181 -18.66 -43.16 11.89
C ASP A 181 -17.89 -44.45 11.56
#